data_AF-A0A1A8C1C9-F1
#
_entry.id   AF-A0A1A8C1C9-F1
#
_cell.length_a   1.000
_cell.length_b   1.000
_cell.length_c   1.000
_cell.angle_alpha   90.00
_cell.angle_beta   90.00
_cell.angle_gamma   90.00
#
_symmetry.space_group_name_H-M   'P 1'
#
loop_
_entity.id
_entity.type
_entity.pdbx_description
1 polymer ?
#
loop_
_entity_poly.entity_id
_entity_poly.type
_entity_poly.pdbx_seq_one_letter_code
_entity_poly.pdbx_strand_id
1 'polypeptide(L)'
;RKSAVTGFLLLLKNFKVLGSLASSQCSQAISSSQVQVDVHSRFNSAANEAFCLEILSSLRRCLGQQADVRLMLYEGFYDVLRRNSQLASSIMQTLLSQLRRYYEPEQDLLPPVKLEPCITTHGDQIFLQEPLAHLVSCTVHCLLWLQNMHTATTDDSDDDDDDEEEEGYRSDLQAILESTTRRMLKSELEDFELDKSAEFSLASSVGVKNNIYAVLVMGVYEVLMEYNFIKANYNKSHLEGVTELFSRYHRLSEILREKSGKSRTSSSKTPRSLLSMGFASTLITAIFRDNAQSREEGLSVLRSNGEFVR
;
A
#
# COMPACT_ATOMS: atom_id res chain seq x y z
N ARG A 1 10.15 19.32 9.13
CA ARG A 1 9.27 18.70 8.09
C ARG A 1 8.61 17.42 8.61
N LYS A 2 9.38 16.44 9.10
CA LYS A 2 8.83 15.20 9.70
C LYS A 2 7.72 15.43 10.74
N SER A 3 8.00 16.23 11.76
CA SER A 3 7.01 16.55 12.82
C SER A 3 5.75 17.25 12.30
N ALA A 4 5.88 18.06 11.23
CA ALA A 4 4.73 18.72 10.62
C ALA A 4 3.84 17.73 9.86
N VAL A 5 4.45 16.77 9.14
CA VAL A 5 3.72 15.67 8.49
C VAL A 5 2.97 14.84 9.53
N THR A 6 3.63 14.45 10.63
CA THR A 6 2.97 13.73 11.72
C THR A 6 1.81 14.54 12.32
N GLY A 7 2.00 15.84 12.56
CA GLY A 7 0.96 16.72 13.09
C GLY A 7 -0.25 16.84 12.16
N PHE A 8 -0.02 17.05 10.86
CA PHE A 8 -1.09 17.13 9.87
C PHE A 8 -1.82 15.80 9.67
N LEU A 9 -1.11 14.67 9.63
CA LEU A 9 -1.74 13.35 9.57
C LEU A 9 -2.58 13.09 10.82
N LEU A 10 -2.09 13.43 12.01
CA LEU A 10 -2.85 13.30 13.25
C LEU A 10 -4.09 14.19 13.26
N LEU A 11 -3.98 15.40 12.71
CA LEU A 11 -5.10 16.31 12.58
C LEU A 11 -6.15 15.72 11.64
N LEU A 12 -5.79 15.31 10.41
CA LEU A 12 -6.73 14.69 9.46
C LEU A 12 -7.37 13.40 9.98
N LYS A 13 -6.64 12.65 10.81
CA LYS A 13 -7.11 11.41 11.45
C LYS A 13 -8.25 11.64 12.46
N ASN A 14 -8.30 12.81 13.09
CA ASN A 14 -9.23 13.11 14.19
C ASN A 14 -10.22 14.25 13.85
N PHE A 15 -9.84 15.15 12.95
CA PHE A 15 -10.68 16.23 12.46
C PHE A 15 -11.44 15.73 11.23
N LYS A 16 -12.64 15.22 11.48
CA LYS A 16 -13.49 14.70 10.40
C LYS A 16 -14.08 15.85 9.60
N VAL A 17 -14.15 15.66 8.29
CA VAL A 17 -15.11 16.43 7.50
C VAL A 17 -16.48 15.93 7.98
N LEU A 18 -17.13 16.74 8.82
CA LEU A 18 -18.45 16.42 9.35
C LEU A 18 -19.45 16.71 8.22
N GLY A 19 -19.58 15.76 7.30
CA GLY A 19 -20.66 15.77 6.30
C GLY A 19 -22.01 15.60 6.98
N SER A 20 -23.03 16.26 6.42
CA SER A 20 -24.42 16.20 6.84
C SER A 20 -24.92 14.77 6.93
N LEU A 21 -24.95 14.19 8.13
CA LEU A 21 -25.96 13.17 8.39
C LEU A 21 -27.30 13.87 8.22
N ALA A 22 -28.18 13.31 7.39
CA ALA A 22 -29.55 13.75 7.27
C ALA A 22 -30.12 13.97 8.67
N SER A 23 -30.62 15.18 8.91
CA SER A 23 -31.30 15.56 10.15
C SER A 23 -32.67 14.87 10.21
N SER A 24 -32.66 13.55 10.32
CA SER A 24 -33.86 12.75 10.51
C SER A 24 -33.55 11.72 11.58
N GLN A 25 -34.08 11.99 12.78
CA GLN A 25 -34.16 11.10 13.95
C GLN A 25 -33.13 11.25 15.07
N CYS A 26 -32.85 12.49 15.52
CA CYS A 26 -32.47 12.69 16.92
C CYS A 26 -33.32 13.78 17.58
N SER A 27 -34.62 13.52 17.67
CA SER A 27 -35.53 14.19 18.59
C SER A 27 -36.05 13.14 19.58
N GLN A 28 -35.20 12.74 20.54
CA GLN A 28 -35.66 12.06 21.74
C GLN A 28 -35.13 12.85 22.93
N ALA A 29 -36.08 13.46 23.63
CA ALA A 29 -35.87 14.40 24.72
C ALA A 29 -35.06 13.78 25.86
N ILE A 30 -34.01 14.49 26.28
CA ILE A 30 -33.43 14.34 27.63
C ILE A 30 -33.83 15.59 28.40
N SER A 31 -34.82 15.43 29.28
CA SER A 31 -35.18 16.41 30.30
C SER A 31 -34.17 16.34 31.43
N SER A 32 -33.41 17.42 31.63
CA SER A 32 -32.78 17.77 32.91
C SER A 32 -32.21 19.17 32.81
N SER A 33 -32.67 20.05 33.70
CA SER A 33 -32.46 21.49 33.73
C SER A 33 -30.98 21.87 33.78
N GLN A 34 -30.46 22.48 32.72
CA GLN A 34 -29.36 23.47 32.74
C GLN A 34 -29.19 24.03 31.33
N VAL A 35 -29.44 25.34 31.19
CA VAL A 35 -29.07 26.24 30.09
C VAL A 35 -29.00 25.59 28.71
N GLN A 36 -30.05 25.78 27.90
CA GLN A 36 -29.91 25.70 26.44
C GLN A 36 -28.91 26.79 26.01
N VAL A 37 -27.62 26.46 26.04
CA VAL A 37 -26.65 27.16 25.21
C VAL A 37 -26.97 26.70 23.82
N ASP A 38 -27.63 27.57 23.07
CA ASP A 38 -27.88 27.40 21.67
C ASP A 38 -26.53 27.39 20.93
N VAL A 39 -25.86 26.23 20.86
CA VAL A 39 -24.67 26.02 20.03
C VAL A 39 -25.12 25.77 18.57
N HIS A 40 -26.15 26.45 18.09
CA HIS A 40 -26.51 26.50 16.66
C HIS A 40 -25.72 27.60 15.92
N SER A 41 -24.39 27.55 16.01
CA SER A 41 -23.52 28.26 15.07
C SER A 41 -22.80 27.23 14.19
N ARG A 42 -23.52 26.72 13.18
CA ARG A 42 -23.01 26.23 11.89
C ARG A 42 -21.58 25.66 11.92
N PHE A 43 -21.43 24.38 12.23
CA PHE A 43 -20.25 23.64 11.73
C PHE A 43 -20.30 23.71 10.21
N ASN A 44 -19.45 24.55 9.61
CA ASN A 44 -19.41 24.70 8.16
C ASN A 44 -18.69 23.48 7.59
N SER A 45 -19.45 22.43 7.26
CA SER A 45 -18.93 21.20 6.64
C SER A 45 -18.01 21.52 5.47
N ALA A 46 -18.42 22.46 4.61
CA ALA A 46 -17.62 22.90 3.47
C ALA A 46 -16.29 23.58 3.88
N ALA A 47 -16.27 24.33 5.00
CA ALA A 47 -15.01 24.88 5.52
C ALA A 47 -14.11 23.80 6.13
N ASN A 48 -14.68 22.81 6.81
CA ASN A 48 -13.93 21.68 7.35
C ASN A 48 -13.32 20.84 6.22
N GLU A 49 -14.10 20.61 5.16
CA GLU A 49 -13.68 19.93 3.94
C GLU A 49 -12.55 20.70 3.25
N ALA A 50 -12.77 21.99 2.95
CA ALA A 50 -11.77 22.84 2.32
C ALA A 50 -10.46 22.87 3.12
N PHE A 51 -10.54 22.94 4.45
CA PHE A 51 -9.38 22.86 5.32
C PHE A 51 -8.67 21.50 5.25
N CYS A 52 -9.41 20.39 5.26
CA CYS A 52 -8.82 19.06 5.09
C CYS A 52 -8.12 18.92 3.74
N LEU A 53 -8.73 19.43 2.67
CA LEU A 53 -8.16 19.42 1.32
C LEU A 53 -6.92 20.32 1.19
N GLU A 54 -6.87 21.44 1.91
CA GLU A 54 -5.68 22.30 1.97
C GLU A 54 -4.52 21.60 2.69
N ILE A 55 -4.81 20.89 3.79
CA ILE A 55 -3.81 20.06 4.47
C ILE A 55 -3.34 18.93 3.55
N LEU A 56 -4.24 18.22 2.87
CA LEU A 56 -3.86 17.18 1.91
C LEU A 56 -3.02 17.74 0.76
N SER A 57 -3.34 18.92 0.25
CA SER A 57 -2.54 19.61 -0.77
C SER A 57 -1.13 19.93 -0.27
N SER A 58 -1.01 20.32 1.00
CA SER A 58 0.29 20.54 1.67
C SER A 58 1.07 19.23 1.87
N LEU A 59 0.38 18.15 2.25
CA LEU A 59 0.97 16.80 2.36
C LEU A 59 1.41 16.24 1.01
N ARG A 60 0.67 16.51 -0.08
CA ARG A 60 1.06 16.11 -1.44
C ARG A 60 2.41 16.68 -1.84
N ARG A 61 2.72 17.93 -1.47
CA ARG A 61 4.05 18.53 -1.70
C ARG A 61 5.17 17.80 -0.95
N CYS A 62 4.83 17.08 0.13
CA CYS A 62 5.78 16.27 0.88
C CYS A 62 6.22 14.99 0.12
N LEU A 63 5.49 14.58 -0.94
CA LEU A 63 5.92 13.51 -1.86
C LEU A 63 7.11 13.90 -2.74
N GLY A 64 7.50 15.17 -2.78
CA GLY A 64 8.75 15.63 -3.39
C GLY A 64 9.96 15.62 -2.43
N GLN A 65 9.76 15.25 -1.15
CA GLN A 65 10.79 15.34 -0.11
C GLN A 65 11.62 14.04 0.00
N GLN A 66 12.50 13.94 0.99
CA GLN A 66 13.31 12.76 1.29
C GLN A 66 12.45 11.52 1.55
N ALA A 67 12.99 10.32 1.29
CA ALA A 67 12.25 9.06 1.35
C ALA A 67 11.59 8.79 2.71
N ASP A 68 12.23 9.21 3.80
CA ASP A 68 11.69 9.09 5.16
C ASP A 68 10.40 9.91 5.38
N VAL A 69 10.28 11.08 4.75
CA VAL A 69 9.06 11.89 4.75
C VAL A 69 7.97 11.22 3.94
N ARG A 70 8.31 10.68 2.76
CA ARG A 70 7.36 9.95 1.90
C ARG A 70 6.83 8.70 2.60
N LEU A 71 7.71 7.95 3.27
CA LEU A 71 7.36 6.79 4.06
C LEU A 71 6.29 7.11 5.12
N MET A 72 6.50 8.17 5.91
CA MET A 72 5.50 8.58 6.92
C MET A 72 4.16 8.99 6.31
N LEU A 73 4.15 9.55 5.09
CA LEU A 73 2.90 9.84 4.39
C LEU A 73 2.16 8.56 4.02
N TYR A 74 2.86 7.58 3.44
CA TYR A 74 2.26 6.30 3.06
C TYR A 74 1.73 5.52 4.26
N GLU A 75 2.46 5.50 5.37
CA GLU A 75 1.99 4.91 6.62
C GLU A 75 0.75 5.64 7.19
N GLY A 76 0.70 6.97 7.03
CA GLY A 76 -0.38 7.80 7.57
C GLY A 76 -1.64 7.87 6.71
N PHE A 77 -1.52 7.81 5.38
CA PHE A 77 -2.66 7.96 4.47
C PHE A 77 -3.71 6.87 4.66
N TYR A 78 -3.28 5.62 4.83
CA TYR A 78 -4.20 4.52 5.12
C TYR A 78 -5.01 4.78 6.40
N ASP A 79 -4.34 5.25 7.46
CA ASP A 79 -4.97 5.58 8.74
C ASP A 79 -5.97 6.75 8.65
N VAL A 80 -5.63 7.77 7.86
CA VAL A 80 -6.51 8.92 7.60
C VAL A 80 -7.73 8.47 6.82
N LEU A 81 -7.54 7.75 5.71
CA LEU A 81 -8.62 7.28 4.84
C LEU A 81 -9.64 6.44 5.62
N ARG A 82 -9.17 5.52 6.47
CA ARG A 82 -10.04 4.67 7.30
C ARG A 82 -10.90 5.43 8.30
N ARG A 83 -10.46 6.60 8.75
CA ARG A 83 -11.15 7.40 9.77
C ARG A 83 -11.95 8.56 9.20
N ASN A 84 -11.61 8.99 7.99
CA ASN A 84 -12.18 10.13 7.31
C ASN A 84 -12.36 9.78 5.82
N SER A 85 -13.36 8.94 5.54
CA SER A 85 -13.60 8.37 4.20
C SER A 85 -13.94 9.42 3.14
N GLN A 86 -14.42 10.59 3.53
CA GLN A 86 -14.64 11.73 2.62
C GLN A 86 -13.34 12.22 1.95
N LEU A 87 -12.18 11.86 2.51
CA LEU A 87 -10.88 12.15 1.92
C LEU A 87 -10.37 11.05 0.97
N ALA A 88 -11.14 9.97 0.78
CA ALA A 88 -10.72 8.81 -0.01
C ALA A 88 -10.33 9.19 -1.43
N SER A 89 -11.20 9.87 -2.18
CA SER A 89 -10.92 10.30 -3.55
C SER A 89 -9.61 11.10 -3.65
N SER A 90 -9.43 12.13 -2.80
CA SER A 90 -8.21 12.94 -2.78
C SER A 90 -6.93 12.16 -2.44
N ILE A 91 -7.01 11.20 -1.50
CA ILE A 91 -5.89 10.34 -1.13
C ILE A 91 -5.57 9.37 -2.28
N MET A 92 -6.58 8.71 -2.84
CA MET A 92 -6.42 7.72 -3.90
C MET A 92 -5.91 8.34 -5.20
N GLN A 93 -6.41 9.51 -5.59
CA GLN A 93 -5.87 10.27 -6.72
C GLN A 93 -4.41 10.66 -6.50
N THR A 94 -4.04 11.03 -5.26
CA THR A 94 -2.65 11.36 -4.91
C THR A 94 -1.75 10.12 -5.03
N LEU A 95 -2.21 8.96 -4.56
CA LEU A 95 -1.49 7.68 -4.68
C LEU A 95 -1.38 7.24 -6.15
N LEU A 96 -2.45 7.32 -6.92
CA LEU A 96 -2.46 7.00 -8.36
C LEU A 96 -1.48 7.88 -9.13
N SER A 97 -1.52 9.20 -8.91
CA SER A 97 -0.59 10.15 -9.54
C SER A 97 0.87 9.81 -9.21
N GLN A 98 1.15 9.47 -7.95
CA GLN A 98 2.50 9.10 -7.54
C GLN A 98 2.91 7.74 -8.13
N LEU A 99 2.04 6.73 -8.12
CA LEU A 99 2.31 5.39 -8.64
C LEU A 99 2.61 5.42 -10.15
N ARG A 100 1.87 6.22 -10.92
CA ARG A 100 2.10 6.41 -12.37
C ARG A 100 3.51 6.87 -12.71
N ARG A 101 4.21 7.57 -11.81
CA ARG A 101 5.59 8.01 -12.02
C ARG A 101 6.60 6.87 -11.99
N TYR A 102 6.27 5.77 -11.31
CA TYR A 102 7.13 4.61 -11.12
C TYR A 102 6.62 3.37 -11.84
N TYR A 103 5.52 3.50 -12.58
CA TYR A 103 4.94 2.44 -13.40
C TYR A 103 5.39 2.57 -14.86
N GLU A 104 5.65 1.44 -15.51
CA GLU A 104 5.88 1.39 -16.95
C GLU A 104 4.56 1.08 -17.69
N PRO A 105 3.96 2.06 -18.40
CA PRO A 105 2.70 1.83 -19.12
C PRO A 105 2.81 0.88 -20.33
N GLU A 106 4.00 0.74 -20.93
CA GLU A 106 4.18 -0.13 -22.10
C GLU A 106 3.98 -1.61 -21.70
N GLN A 107 2.96 -2.28 -22.25
CA GLN A 107 2.48 -3.58 -21.75
C GLN A 107 3.47 -4.74 -21.95
N ASP A 108 4.35 -4.63 -22.94
CA ASP A 108 5.34 -5.66 -23.26
C ASP A 108 6.73 -5.36 -22.67
N LEU A 109 6.89 -4.22 -21.99
CA LEU A 109 8.16 -3.85 -21.36
C LEU A 109 8.25 -4.45 -19.95
N LEU A 110 9.38 -5.11 -19.70
CA LEU A 110 9.80 -5.60 -18.39
C LEU A 110 11.01 -4.77 -17.91
N PRO A 111 11.10 -4.47 -16.61
CA PRO A 111 10.14 -4.75 -15.55
C PRO A 111 8.97 -3.74 -15.53
N PRO A 112 7.81 -4.06 -14.88
CA PRO A 112 6.66 -3.15 -14.83
C PRO A 112 6.87 -1.92 -13.94
N VAL A 113 7.94 -1.90 -13.15
CA VAL A 113 8.26 -0.85 -12.17
C VAL A 113 9.60 -0.21 -12.48
N LYS A 114 9.65 1.12 -12.41
CA LYS A 114 10.85 1.93 -12.67
C LYS A 114 11.62 2.12 -11.36
N LEU A 115 12.76 1.45 -11.23
CA LEU A 115 13.61 1.52 -10.02
C LEU A 115 14.57 2.71 -10.02
N GLU A 116 15.03 3.15 -11.19
CA GLU A 116 15.94 4.31 -11.32
C GLU A 116 15.43 5.59 -10.64
N PRO A 117 14.17 6.04 -10.85
CA PRO A 117 13.66 7.23 -10.16
C PRO A 117 13.48 7.02 -8.64
N CYS A 118 13.64 5.79 -8.12
CA CYS A 118 13.56 5.52 -6.69
C CYS A 118 14.83 5.83 -5.93
N ILE A 119 15.93 6.16 -6.62
CA ILE A 119 17.20 6.54 -6.01
C ILE A 119 17.60 7.97 -6.39
N THR A 120 18.47 8.55 -5.59
CA THR A 120 19.16 9.80 -5.89
C THR A 120 20.64 9.65 -5.60
N THR A 121 21.47 10.35 -6.36
CA THR A 121 22.92 10.34 -6.20
C THR A 121 23.38 11.71 -5.75
N HIS A 122 24.16 11.76 -4.67
CA HIS A 122 24.82 12.97 -4.18
C HIS A 122 26.32 12.70 -4.07
N GLY A 123 27.08 13.17 -5.07
CA GLY A 123 28.49 12.77 -5.23
C GLY A 123 28.59 11.28 -5.52
N ASP A 124 29.41 10.55 -4.76
CA ASP A 124 29.57 9.09 -4.92
C ASP A 124 28.58 8.27 -4.06
N GLN A 125 27.68 8.94 -3.33
CA GLN A 125 26.74 8.30 -2.43
C GLN A 125 25.36 8.15 -3.06
N ILE A 126 24.78 6.96 -2.91
CA ILE A 126 23.44 6.62 -3.40
C ILE A 126 22.48 6.56 -2.22
N PHE A 127 21.32 7.20 -2.39
CA PHE A 127 20.28 7.27 -1.38
C PHE A 127 18.95 6.81 -1.96
N LEU A 128 18.16 6.13 -1.12
CA LEU A 128 16.75 5.87 -1.41
C LEU A 128 16.00 7.20 -1.44
N GLN A 129 15.28 7.44 -2.52
CA GLN A 129 14.48 8.64 -2.75
C GLN A 129 12.96 8.34 -2.70
N GLU A 130 12.54 7.21 -3.28
CA GLU A 130 11.15 6.74 -3.25
C GLU A 130 11.07 5.36 -2.60
N PRO A 131 10.36 5.20 -1.46
CA PRO A 131 10.08 3.89 -0.90
C PRO A 131 8.94 3.21 -1.68
N LEU A 132 9.19 2.84 -2.94
CA LEU A 132 8.19 2.36 -3.91
C LEU A 132 7.32 1.23 -3.35
N ALA A 133 7.92 0.25 -2.67
CA ALA A 133 7.15 -0.85 -2.09
C ALA A 133 6.11 -0.37 -1.04
N HIS A 134 6.39 0.71 -0.31
CA HIS A 134 5.44 1.31 0.64
C HIS A 134 4.36 2.13 -0.06
N LEU A 135 4.67 2.76 -1.19
CA LEU A 135 3.67 3.41 -2.06
C LEU A 135 2.67 2.36 -2.57
N VAL A 136 3.16 1.23 -3.08
CA VAL A 136 2.30 0.12 -3.54
C VAL A 136 1.50 -0.45 -2.37
N SER A 137 2.13 -0.68 -1.21
CA SER A 137 1.46 -1.17 0.01
C SER A 137 0.31 -0.26 0.45
N CYS A 138 0.57 1.05 0.57
CA CYS A 138 -0.46 2.02 0.93
C CYS A 138 -1.61 2.01 -0.09
N THR A 139 -1.29 1.96 -1.39
CA THR A 139 -2.28 1.91 -2.46
C THR A 139 -3.16 0.66 -2.37
N VAL A 140 -2.55 -0.51 -2.21
CA VAL A 140 -3.25 -1.79 -2.05
C VAL A 140 -4.16 -1.78 -0.82
N HIS A 141 -3.65 -1.37 0.35
CA HIS A 141 -4.44 -1.36 1.57
C HIS A 141 -5.62 -0.38 1.50
N CYS A 142 -5.42 0.80 0.92
CA CYS A 142 -6.50 1.77 0.72
C CYS A 142 -7.56 1.23 -0.26
N LEU A 143 -7.13 0.65 -1.38
CA LEU A 143 -8.03 0.08 -2.39
C LEU A 143 -8.87 -1.08 -1.81
N LEU A 144 -8.23 -2.01 -1.10
CA LEU A 144 -8.92 -3.14 -0.46
C LEU A 144 -9.89 -2.69 0.63
N TRP A 145 -9.54 -1.64 1.40
CA TRP A 145 -10.45 -1.07 2.40
C TRP A 145 -11.70 -0.49 1.77
N LEU A 146 -11.56 0.29 0.69
CA LEU A 146 -12.70 0.88 -0.03
C LEU A 146 -13.61 -0.19 -0.63
N GLN A 147 -13.03 -1.22 -1.27
CA GLN A 147 -13.80 -2.35 -1.80
C GLN A 147 -14.63 -3.05 -0.73
N ASN A 148 -14.03 -3.34 0.42
CA ASN A 148 -14.74 -4.00 1.53
C ASN A 148 -15.85 -3.12 2.12
N MET A 149 -15.68 -1.80 2.15
CA MET A 149 -16.72 -0.88 2.61
C MET A 149 -17.90 -0.85 1.63
N HIS A 150 -17.64 -0.82 0.33
CA HIS A 150 -18.71 -0.81 -0.68
C HIS A 150 -19.53 -2.10 -0.69
N THR A 151 -18.88 -3.26 -0.56
CA THR A 151 -19.60 -4.54 -0.43
C THR A 151 -20.51 -4.62 0.81
N ALA A 152 -20.29 -3.76 1.80
CA ALA A 152 -21.11 -3.67 3.01
C ALA A 152 -22.25 -2.64 2.92
N THR A 153 -22.22 -1.73 1.93
CA THR A 153 -23.18 -0.62 1.77
C THR A 153 -24.10 -0.75 0.56
N THR A 154 -23.82 -1.68 -0.37
CA THR A 154 -24.66 -1.99 -1.56
C THR A 154 -26.04 -2.60 -1.25
N ASP A 155 -26.57 -2.41 -0.05
CA ASP A 155 -27.93 -2.85 0.32
C ASP A 155 -28.95 -1.68 0.34
N ASP A 156 -28.58 -0.38 0.18
CA ASP A 156 -29.61 0.69 0.33
C ASP A 156 -29.36 2.14 -0.21
N SER A 157 -28.55 2.43 -1.23
CA SER A 157 -28.55 3.81 -1.80
C SER A 157 -27.98 3.96 -3.21
N ASP A 158 -28.83 4.36 -4.16
CA ASP A 158 -28.50 4.90 -5.49
C ASP A 158 -28.21 6.41 -5.36
N ASP A 159 -26.94 6.83 -5.28
CA ASP A 159 -26.53 8.25 -5.42
C ASP A 159 -25.41 8.33 -6.48
N ASP A 160 -25.83 8.48 -7.75
CA ASP A 160 -25.04 8.20 -8.97
C ASP A 160 -23.93 9.22 -9.33
N ASP A 161 -23.81 10.39 -8.67
CA ASP A 161 -22.90 11.46 -9.14
C ASP A 161 -21.47 11.41 -8.55
N ASP A 162 -21.29 10.92 -7.30
CA ASP A 162 -19.95 10.76 -6.68
C ASP A 162 -19.27 9.44 -7.11
N ASP A 163 -20.03 8.52 -7.72
CA ASP A 163 -19.55 7.19 -8.09
C ASP A 163 -18.64 7.18 -9.32
N GLU A 164 -18.83 8.08 -10.30
CA GLU A 164 -18.04 8.09 -11.55
C GLU A 164 -16.55 8.41 -11.31
N GLU A 165 -16.25 9.45 -10.52
CA GLU A 165 -14.86 9.80 -10.17
C GLU A 165 -14.21 8.72 -9.29
N GLU A 166 -14.99 8.13 -8.39
CA GLU A 166 -14.53 7.03 -7.55
C GLU A 166 -14.24 5.75 -8.34
N GLU A 167 -15.09 5.42 -9.29
CA GLU A 167 -14.92 4.29 -10.20
C GLU A 167 -13.69 4.48 -11.11
N GLY A 168 -13.45 5.70 -11.58
CA GLY A 168 -12.31 6.04 -12.44
C GLY A 168 -10.94 5.72 -11.84
N TYR A 169 -10.61 6.27 -10.66
CA TYR A 169 -9.30 5.99 -10.05
C TYR A 169 -9.17 4.53 -9.58
N ARG A 170 -10.28 3.87 -9.22
CA ARG A 170 -10.27 2.47 -8.78
C ARG A 170 -9.94 1.53 -9.93
N SER A 171 -10.62 1.70 -11.06
CA SER A 171 -10.38 0.92 -12.27
C SER A 171 -8.93 1.09 -12.74
N ASP A 172 -8.43 2.33 -12.79
CA ASP A 172 -7.03 2.62 -13.14
C ASP A 172 -6.03 1.92 -12.21
N LEU A 173 -6.25 1.99 -10.89
CA LEU A 173 -5.37 1.37 -9.91
C LEU A 173 -5.40 -0.15 -9.98
N GLN A 174 -6.59 -0.75 -10.15
CA GLN A 174 -6.72 -2.19 -10.35
C GLN A 174 -5.99 -2.64 -11.62
N ALA A 175 -6.17 -1.94 -12.74
CA ALA A 175 -5.49 -2.24 -14.00
C ALA A 175 -3.96 -2.16 -13.86
N ILE A 176 -3.45 -1.15 -13.15
CA ILE A 176 -2.03 -1.02 -12.85
C ILE A 176 -1.55 -2.20 -11.98
N LEU A 177 -2.26 -2.56 -10.91
CA LEU A 177 -1.87 -3.65 -10.02
C LEU A 177 -1.92 -5.03 -10.70
N GLU A 178 -2.91 -5.28 -11.55
CA GLU A 178 -3.02 -6.49 -12.37
C GLU A 178 -1.90 -6.58 -13.40
N SER A 179 -1.64 -5.49 -14.13
CA SER A 179 -0.53 -5.39 -15.07
C SER A 179 0.81 -5.60 -14.38
N THR A 180 0.99 -4.99 -13.21
CA THR A 180 2.20 -5.14 -12.39
C THR A 180 2.36 -6.59 -11.95
N THR A 181 1.31 -7.23 -11.41
CA THR A 181 1.33 -8.64 -11.01
C THR A 181 1.77 -9.54 -12.18
N ARG A 182 1.07 -9.45 -13.31
CA ARG A 182 1.34 -10.28 -14.48
C ARG A 182 2.77 -10.11 -15.00
N ARG A 183 3.30 -8.88 -15.03
CA ARG A 183 4.65 -8.61 -15.52
C ARG A 183 5.73 -8.92 -14.49
N MET A 184 5.48 -8.74 -13.19
CA MET A 184 6.41 -9.15 -12.13
C MET A 184 6.62 -10.68 -12.11
N LEU A 185 5.58 -11.46 -12.45
CA LEU A 185 5.68 -12.92 -12.62
C LEU A 185 6.54 -13.31 -13.83
N LYS A 186 6.45 -12.55 -14.93
CA LYS A 186 7.26 -12.75 -16.14
C LYS A 186 8.70 -12.23 -16.01
N SER A 187 8.93 -11.24 -15.15
CA SER A 187 10.24 -10.60 -15.01
C SER A 187 11.26 -11.56 -14.41
N GLU A 188 12.45 -11.57 -14.99
CA GLU A 188 13.63 -12.23 -14.47
C GLU A 188 14.50 -11.24 -13.69
N LEU A 189 15.45 -11.76 -12.90
CA LEU A 189 16.31 -10.88 -12.10
C LEU A 189 17.20 -9.99 -12.97
N GLU A 190 17.49 -10.41 -14.20
CA GLU A 190 18.25 -9.66 -15.19
C GLU A 190 17.51 -8.38 -15.62
N ASP A 191 16.18 -8.42 -15.73
CA ASP A 191 15.35 -7.24 -16.04
C ASP A 191 15.49 -6.14 -14.97
N PHE A 192 15.83 -6.53 -13.74
CA PHE A 192 16.06 -5.59 -12.64
C PHE A 192 17.53 -5.24 -12.41
N GLU A 193 18.46 -5.80 -13.20
CA GLU A 193 19.91 -5.73 -12.99
C GLU A 193 20.35 -6.40 -11.65
N LEU A 194 19.64 -7.44 -11.19
CA LEU A 194 19.82 -8.10 -9.89
C LEU A 194 20.18 -9.60 -10.00
N ASP A 195 20.75 -10.01 -11.12
CA ASP A 195 21.13 -11.39 -11.37
C ASP A 195 22.29 -11.85 -10.45
N LYS A 196 22.71 -13.12 -10.57
CA LYS A 196 23.75 -13.67 -9.69
C LYS A 196 25.12 -12.99 -9.87
N SER A 197 25.35 -12.35 -11.02
CA SER A 197 26.58 -11.59 -11.29
C SER A 197 26.61 -10.24 -10.59
N ALA A 198 25.45 -9.71 -10.16
CA ALA A 198 25.37 -8.43 -9.47
C ALA A 198 26.17 -8.41 -8.16
N GLU A 199 26.82 -7.27 -7.92
CA GLU A 199 27.48 -6.93 -6.67
C GLU A 199 26.47 -6.29 -5.71
N PHE A 200 26.50 -6.69 -4.44
CA PHE A 200 25.63 -6.16 -3.37
C PHE A 200 26.42 -5.59 -2.19
N SER A 201 27.72 -5.35 -2.38
CA SER A 201 28.60 -4.83 -1.33
C SER A 201 28.16 -3.42 -0.95
N LEU A 202 27.88 -3.19 0.33
CA LEU A 202 27.55 -1.86 0.84
C LEU A 202 28.75 -0.89 0.84
N ALA A 203 29.94 -1.36 0.44
CA ALA A 203 31.14 -0.54 0.31
C ALA A 203 31.28 0.12 -1.07
N SER A 204 30.53 -0.33 -2.09
CA SER A 204 30.54 0.26 -3.43
C SER A 204 29.21 0.94 -3.73
N SER A 205 29.24 2.03 -4.52
CA SER A 205 28.02 2.72 -4.95
C SER A 205 27.09 1.77 -5.73
N VAL A 206 27.66 0.98 -6.64
CA VAL A 206 26.93 -0.06 -7.39
C VAL A 206 26.27 -1.06 -6.45
N GLY A 207 26.99 -1.57 -5.46
CA GLY A 207 26.43 -2.52 -4.50
C GLY A 207 25.32 -1.93 -3.62
N VAL A 208 25.43 -0.65 -3.22
CA VAL A 208 24.37 0.06 -2.52
C VAL A 208 23.13 0.25 -3.41
N LYS A 209 23.29 0.64 -4.69
CA LYS A 209 22.18 0.71 -5.67
C LYS A 209 21.44 -0.62 -5.76
N ASN A 210 22.17 -1.69 -6.01
CA ASN A 210 21.60 -3.03 -6.19
C ASN A 210 20.92 -3.54 -4.91
N ASN A 211 21.48 -3.23 -3.74
CA ASN A 211 20.84 -3.55 -2.47
C ASN A 211 19.49 -2.83 -2.30
N ILE A 212 19.43 -1.53 -2.61
CA ILE A 212 18.19 -0.75 -2.58
C ILE A 212 17.16 -1.35 -3.56
N TYR A 213 17.57 -1.62 -4.79
CA TYR A 213 16.70 -2.22 -5.82
C TYR A 213 16.13 -3.56 -5.35
N ALA A 214 16.98 -4.43 -4.81
CA ALA A 214 16.55 -5.73 -4.33
C ALA A 214 15.54 -5.62 -3.18
N VAL A 215 15.76 -4.72 -2.21
CA VAL A 215 14.80 -4.47 -1.12
C VAL A 215 13.46 -3.94 -1.65
N LEU A 216 13.49 -3.04 -2.63
CA LEU A 216 12.26 -2.51 -3.25
C LEU A 216 11.49 -3.61 -4.00
N VAL A 217 12.18 -4.40 -4.82
CA VAL A 217 11.58 -5.51 -5.58
C VAL A 217 11.00 -6.57 -4.66
N MET A 218 11.74 -6.95 -3.60
CA MET A 218 11.25 -7.86 -2.56
C MET A 218 9.97 -7.33 -1.89
N GLY A 219 9.95 -6.05 -1.52
CA GLY A 219 8.77 -5.44 -0.93
C GLY A 219 7.57 -5.39 -1.88
N VAL A 220 7.80 -5.13 -3.18
CA VAL A 220 6.73 -5.21 -4.20
C VAL A 220 6.18 -6.62 -4.31
N TYR A 221 7.04 -7.65 -4.31
CA TYR A 221 6.56 -9.05 -4.29
C TYR A 221 5.70 -9.34 -3.05
N GLU A 222 6.11 -8.92 -1.85
CA GLU A 222 5.32 -9.09 -0.62
C GLU A 222 3.93 -8.47 -0.73
N VAL A 223 3.86 -7.21 -1.17
CA VAL A 223 2.59 -6.50 -1.30
C VAL A 223 1.69 -7.14 -2.35
N LEU A 224 2.26 -7.60 -3.47
CA LEU A 224 1.50 -8.29 -4.50
C LEU A 224 1.05 -9.69 -4.04
N MET A 225 1.81 -10.38 -3.20
CA MET A 225 1.36 -11.64 -2.59
C MET A 225 0.12 -11.41 -1.74
N GLU A 226 0.13 -10.40 -0.87
CA GLU A 226 -1.02 -10.03 -0.03
C GLU A 226 -2.23 -9.65 -0.89
N TYR A 227 -2.04 -8.75 -1.87
CA TYR A 227 -3.10 -8.31 -2.78
C TYR A 227 -3.73 -9.48 -3.54
N ASN A 228 -2.91 -10.34 -4.16
CA ASN A 228 -3.41 -11.45 -4.95
C ASN A 228 -4.03 -12.55 -4.09
N PHE A 229 -3.55 -12.80 -2.88
CA PHE A 229 -4.19 -13.74 -1.96
C PHE A 229 -5.61 -13.28 -1.60
N ILE A 230 -5.78 -12.01 -1.24
CA ILE A 230 -7.08 -11.46 -0.86
C ILE A 230 -8.04 -11.51 -2.04
N LYS A 231 -7.58 -11.10 -3.23
CA LYS A 231 -8.36 -11.14 -4.47
C LYS A 231 -8.69 -12.56 -4.94
N ALA A 232 -7.79 -13.52 -4.72
CA ALA A 232 -7.97 -14.90 -5.17
C ALA A 232 -9.22 -15.55 -4.58
N ASN A 233 -9.60 -15.18 -3.36
CA ASN A 233 -10.72 -15.79 -2.63
C ASN A 233 -10.69 -17.33 -2.71
N TYR A 234 -9.52 -17.91 -2.41
CA TYR A 234 -9.26 -19.37 -2.45
C TYR A 234 -9.35 -20.03 -3.84
N ASN A 235 -9.44 -19.26 -4.93
CA ASN A 235 -9.32 -19.80 -6.27
C ASN A 235 -7.90 -20.35 -6.50
N LYS A 236 -7.82 -21.60 -6.97
CA LYS A 236 -6.56 -22.33 -7.19
C LYS A 236 -5.58 -21.63 -8.13
N SER A 237 -6.01 -21.23 -9.33
CA SER A 237 -5.09 -20.64 -10.32
C SER A 237 -4.55 -19.29 -9.86
N HIS A 238 -5.35 -18.52 -9.11
CA HIS A 238 -4.88 -17.28 -8.52
C HIS A 238 -3.87 -17.51 -7.36
N LEU A 239 -4.06 -18.57 -6.55
CA LEU A 239 -3.11 -18.94 -5.49
C LEU A 239 -1.81 -19.57 -6.03
N GLU A 240 -1.84 -20.18 -7.21
CA GLU A 240 -0.62 -20.54 -7.95
C GLU A 240 0.23 -19.29 -8.26
N GLY A 241 -0.42 -18.20 -8.68
CA GLY A 241 0.25 -16.91 -8.86
C GLY A 241 0.88 -16.36 -7.58
N VAL A 242 0.23 -16.51 -6.42
CA VAL A 242 0.80 -16.13 -5.11
C VAL A 242 2.05 -16.96 -4.80
N THR A 243 2.01 -18.26 -5.08
CA THR A 243 3.15 -19.17 -4.88
C THR A 243 4.31 -18.82 -5.80
N GLU A 244 4.02 -18.44 -7.04
CA GLU A 244 5.05 -18.00 -7.97
C GLU A 244 5.68 -16.66 -7.55
N LEU A 245 4.88 -15.66 -7.12
CA LEU A 245 5.40 -14.42 -6.53
C LEU A 245 6.32 -14.70 -5.34
N PHE A 246 5.93 -15.62 -4.45
CA PHE A 246 6.78 -16.05 -3.35
C PHE A 246 8.09 -16.66 -3.84
N SER A 247 8.07 -17.53 -4.85
CA SER A 247 9.29 -18.16 -5.37
C SER A 247 10.29 -17.12 -5.90
N ARG A 248 9.80 -16.05 -6.54
CA ARG A 248 10.61 -14.93 -7.04
C ARG A 248 11.20 -14.12 -5.89
N TYR A 249 10.37 -13.78 -4.89
CA TYR A 249 10.80 -13.14 -3.65
C TYR A 249 11.88 -13.95 -2.94
N HIS A 250 11.64 -15.25 -2.74
CA HIS A 250 12.53 -16.15 -2.01
C HIS A 250 13.87 -16.27 -2.72
N ARG A 251 13.87 -16.44 -4.05
CA ARG A 251 15.11 -16.46 -4.86
C ARG A 251 15.97 -15.21 -4.66
N LEU A 252 15.35 -14.03 -4.66
CA LEU A 252 16.07 -12.76 -4.45
C LEU A 252 16.56 -12.62 -3.00
N SER A 253 15.75 -13.03 -2.02
CA SER A 253 16.13 -13.07 -0.59
C SER A 253 17.36 -13.95 -0.36
N GLU A 254 17.41 -15.13 -0.99
CA GLU A 254 18.54 -16.04 -0.93
C GLU A 254 19.81 -15.42 -1.51
N ILE A 255 19.73 -14.78 -2.68
CA ILE A 255 20.86 -14.07 -3.29
C ILE A 255 21.41 -12.99 -2.34
N LEU A 256 20.54 -12.17 -1.73
CA LEU A 256 20.97 -11.17 -0.77
C LEU A 256 21.61 -11.80 0.47
N ARG A 257 21.07 -12.91 0.96
CA ARG A 257 21.61 -13.63 2.12
C ARG A 257 22.99 -14.23 1.84
N GLU A 258 23.18 -14.82 0.66
CA GLU A 258 24.47 -15.37 0.23
C GLU A 258 25.53 -14.27 0.06
N LYS A 259 25.14 -13.14 -0.56
CA LYS A 259 26.05 -12.05 -0.91
C LYS A 259 26.37 -11.12 0.26
N SER A 260 25.51 -11.04 1.27
CA SER A 260 25.72 -10.19 2.45
C SER A 260 26.87 -10.65 3.35
N GLY A 261 27.27 -11.94 3.30
CA GLY A 261 28.45 -12.48 3.99
C GLY A 261 28.42 -12.32 5.52
N LYS A 262 29.27 -13.06 6.24
CA LYS A 262 29.43 -12.96 7.71
C LYS A 262 30.19 -11.68 8.13
N SER A 263 29.87 -10.52 7.57
CA SER A 263 30.49 -9.26 8.00
C SER A 263 29.98 -8.91 9.40
N ARG A 264 30.81 -9.13 10.43
CA ARG A 264 30.51 -8.93 11.86
C ARG A 264 30.36 -7.45 12.25
N THR A 265 30.29 -6.53 11.31
CA THR A 265 30.22 -5.09 11.58
C THR A 265 29.21 -4.41 10.64
N SER A 266 28.14 -3.89 11.25
CA SER A 266 27.12 -2.97 10.69
C SER A 266 25.87 -3.60 10.05
N SER A 267 24.90 -3.94 10.90
CA SER A 267 23.44 -3.78 10.68
C SER A 267 22.81 -4.18 9.34
N SER A 268 23.20 -5.28 8.69
CA SER A 268 22.38 -5.91 7.65
C SER A 268 21.13 -6.55 8.28
N LYS A 269 20.26 -5.72 8.86
CA LYS A 269 18.94 -6.15 9.29
C LYS A 269 18.21 -6.54 8.01
N THR A 270 17.77 -7.79 7.94
CA THR A 270 16.80 -8.22 6.93
C THR A 270 15.72 -7.14 6.82
N PRO A 271 15.37 -6.70 5.60
CA PRO A 271 14.34 -5.69 5.42
C PRO A 271 13.08 -6.12 6.17
N ARG A 272 12.42 -5.17 6.81
CA ARG A 272 11.17 -5.45 7.53
C ARG A 272 10.11 -5.86 6.50
N SER A 273 9.45 -6.98 6.76
CA SER A 273 8.35 -7.45 5.90
C SER A 273 7.25 -6.39 5.81
N LEU A 274 6.71 -6.22 4.60
CA LEU A 274 5.58 -5.35 4.29
C LEU A 274 4.22 -6.04 4.38
N LEU A 275 4.21 -7.36 4.65
CA LEU A 275 2.97 -8.07 4.90
C LEU A 275 2.27 -7.45 6.12
N SER A 276 1.00 -7.10 5.96
CA SER A 276 0.23 -6.55 7.07
C SER A 276 0.03 -7.61 8.15
N MET A 277 0.04 -7.22 9.41
CA MET A 277 -0.22 -8.17 10.52
C MET A 277 -1.62 -8.81 10.41
N GLY A 278 -2.59 -8.08 9.87
CA GLY A 278 -3.94 -8.59 9.62
C GLY A 278 -3.93 -9.69 8.55
N PHE A 279 -3.18 -9.49 7.48
CA PHE A 279 -2.98 -10.52 6.46
C PHE A 279 -2.19 -11.70 6.99
N ALA A 280 -1.07 -11.50 7.69
CA ALA A 280 -0.30 -12.58 8.28
C ALA A 280 -1.16 -13.47 9.20
N SER A 281 -2.01 -12.87 10.03
CA SER A 281 -2.99 -13.61 10.86
C SER A 281 -3.99 -14.41 10.02
N THR A 282 -4.52 -13.81 8.95
CA THR A 282 -5.45 -14.47 8.03
C THR A 282 -4.77 -15.63 7.30
N LEU A 283 -3.58 -15.42 6.76
CA LEU A 283 -2.80 -16.41 6.03
C LEU A 283 -2.43 -17.60 6.92
N ILE A 284 -1.93 -17.36 8.13
CA ILE A 284 -1.61 -18.43 9.09
C ILE A 284 -2.87 -19.23 9.44
N THR A 285 -4.00 -18.56 9.65
CA THR A 285 -5.27 -19.24 9.93
C THR A 285 -5.72 -20.09 8.74
N ALA A 286 -5.60 -19.56 7.51
CA ALA A 286 -5.95 -20.28 6.29
C ALA A 286 -5.05 -21.51 6.08
N ILE A 287 -3.73 -21.38 6.26
CA ILE A 287 -2.78 -22.49 6.06
C ILE A 287 -2.99 -23.59 7.11
N PHE A 288 -3.15 -23.24 8.39
CA PHE A 288 -3.06 -24.24 9.47
C PHE A 288 -4.40 -24.63 10.11
N ARG A 289 -5.46 -23.84 9.95
CA ARG A 289 -6.75 -24.08 10.63
C ARG A 289 -7.94 -24.26 9.70
N ASP A 290 -7.91 -23.70 8.49
CA ASP A 290 -9.05 -23.77 7.57
C ASP A 290 -9.16 -25.15 6.93
N ASN A 291 -10.10 -25.99 7.40
CA ASN A 291 -10.37 -27.31 6.83
C ASN A 291 -11.66 -27.34 5.99
N ALA A 292 -12.11 -26.18 5.49
CA ALA A 292 -13.31 -26.12 4.66
C ALA A 292 -13.06 -26.80 3.31
N GLN A 293 -13.85 -27.83 2.99
CA GLN A 293 -13.69 -28.61 1.77
C GLN A 293 -13.76 -27.76 0.48
N SER A 294 -14.53 -26.67 0.50
CA SER A 294 -14.64 -25.73 -0.62
C SER A 294 -13.37 -24.92 -0.90
N ARG A 295 -12.45 -24.81 0.08
CA ARG A 295 -11.21 -24.03 -0.03
C ARG A 295 -9.96 -24.91 -0.12
N GLU A 296 -10.11 -26.21 0.14
CA GLU A 296 -9.00 -27.16 0.21
C GLU A 296 -8.18 -27.21 -1.08
N GLU A 297 -8.84 -27.19 -2.24
CA GLU A 297 -8.14 -27.28 -3.52
C GLU A 297 -7.19 -26.09 -3.72
N GLY A 298 -7.63 -24.87 -3.41
CA GLY A 298 -6.79 -23.67 -3.48
C GLY A 298 -5.71 -23.65 -2.40
N LEU A 299 -6.05 -23.97 -1.16
CA LEU A 299 -5.09 -23.95 -0.04
C LEU A 299 -4.02 -25.03 -0.17
N SER A 300 -4.31 -26.15 -0.84
CA SER A 300 -3.33 -27.21 -1.11
C SER A 300 -2.12 -26.71 -1.91
N VAL A 301 -2.31 -25.71 -2.78
CA VAL A 301 -1.23 -25.07 -3.55
C VAL A 301 -0.22 -24.43 -2.61
N LEU A 302 -0.69 -23.68 -1.60
CA LEU A 302 0.17 -23.02 -0.63
C LEU A 302 0.79 -24.02 0.35
N ARG A 303 -0.02 -24.96 0.85
CA ARG A 303 0.40 -25.97 1.86
C ARG A 303 1.45 -26.95 1.33
N SER A 304 1.40 -27.26 0.03
CA SER A 304 2.37 -28.16 -0.60
C SER A 304 3.75 -27.50 -0.79
N ASN A 305 3.84 -26.18 -0.76
CA ASN A 305 5.11 -25.45 -0.80
C ASN A 305 5.71 -25.31 0.61
N GLY A 306 6.58 -26.24 0.99
CA GLY A 306 7.20 -26.28 2.32
C GLY A 306 8.08 -25.06 2.66
N GLU A 307 8.59 -24.33 1.67
CA GLU A 307 9.33 -23.07 1.90
C GLU A 307 8.37 -21.89 2.13
N PHE A 308 7.20 -21.87 1.48
CA PHE A 308 6.17 -20.86 1.73
C PHE A 308 5.55 -20.99 3.12
N VAL A 309 5.36 -22.24 3.58
CA VAL A 309 4.78 -22.55 4.89
C VAL A 309 5.74 -22.20 6.04
N ARG A 310 7.04 -22.17 5.79
CA ARG A 310 8.09 -21.92 6.80
C ARG A 310 8.36 -20.44 6.97
#